data_AF-A0A0C9Z1T7-F1
#
_entry.id   AF-A0A0C9Z1T7-F1
#
_cell.length_a   1.000
_cell.length_b   1.000
_cell.length_c   1.000
_cell.angle_alpha   90.00
_cell.angle_beta   90.00
_cell.angle_gamma   90.00
#
_symmetry.space_group_name_H-M   'P 1'
#
loop_
_entity.id
_entity.type
_entity.pdbx_description
1 polymer ?
#
loop_
_entity_poly.entity_id
_entity_poly.type
_entity_poly.pdbx_seq_one_letter_code
_entity_poly.pdbx_strand_id
1 'polypeptide(L)'
;RTLTQVVVQALSQPSSALVAAEINACSLALVNAGSVPMRGVVCAVVVGLRLDGDQTQFILDPEDEKLLDGTFCFALLFGITSGSLQGKIPPSEVVWMSSRTYNGIPISLDTHKLKLATELARKGATEVWLRMRESLGGSPSAFDHEEPMEV
;
A
#
# COMPACT_ATOMS: atom_id res chain seq x y z
N ARG A 1 10.86 -27.76 -7.72
CA ARG A 1 10.41 -26.93 -6.57
C ARG A 1 11.48 -25.89 -6.36
N THR A 2 11.15 -24.62 -6.51
CA THR A 2 12.10 -23.52 -6.36
C THR A 2 11.80 -22.82 -5.04
N LEU A 3 12.84 -22.52 -4.27
CA LEU A 3 12.74 -21.71 -3.06
C LEU A 3 13.30 -20.33 -3.38
N THR A 4 12.51 -19.29 -3.11
CA THR A 4 12.95 -17.90 -3.21
C THR A 4 13.13 -17.37 -1.80
N GLN A 5 14.35 -16.94 -1.47
CA GLN A 5 14.65 -16.29 -0.21
C GLN A 5 14.81 -14.79 -0.44
N VAL A 6 14.06 -13.99 0.31
CA VAL A 6 14.18 -12.53 0.33
C VAL A 6 14.69 -12.12 1.71
N VAL A 7 15.73 -11.29 1.73
CA VAL A 7 16.30 -10.74 2.97
C VAL A 7 16.17 -9.22 2.89
N VAL A 8 15.48 -8.62 3.85
CA VAL A 8 15.36 -7.17 3.99
C VAL A 8 16.07 -6.75 5.26
N GLN A 9 16.91 -5.72 5.14
CA GLN A 9 17.64 -5.14 6.27
C GLN A 9 17.23 -3.67 6.41
N ALA A 10 16.62 -3.36 7.55
CA ALA A 10 16.33 -1.98 7.93
C ALA A 10 17.62 -1.27 8.39
N LEU A 11 17.87 -0.08 7.85
CA LEU A 11 18.96 0.81 8.28
C LEU A 11 18.47 1.95 9.19
N SER A 12 17.17 1.98 9.47
CA SER A 12 16.48 2.98 10.29
C SER A 12 15.95 2.36 11.59
N GLN A 13 15.50 3.21 12.50
CA GLN A 13 14.82 2.76 13.72
C GLN A 13 13.52 2.00 13.40
N PRO A 14 13.10 1.06 14.24
CA PRO A 14 11.87 0.32 14.04
C PRO A 14 10.65 1.24 14.18
N SER A 15 9.81 1.26 13.16
CA SER A 15 8.53 1.98 13.12
C SER A 15 7.46 1.10 12.48
N SER A 16 6.18 1.46 12.63
CA SER A 16 5.09 0.83 11.88
C SER A 16 5.31 1.01 10.36
N ALA A 17 5.82 2.18 9.94
CA ALA A 17 6.14 2.47 8.54
C ALA A 17 7.21 1.51 7.97
N LEU A 18 8.14 1.03 8.81
CA LEU A 18 9.17 0.10 8.40
C LEU A 18 8.57 -1.23 7.90
N VAL A 19 7.53 -1.75 8.54
CA VAL A 19 6.87 -2.99 8.10
C VAL A 19 6.28 -2.83 6.69
N ALA A 20 5.63 -1.69 6.43
CA ALA A 20 5.12 -1.39 5.10
C ALA A 20 6.25 -1.26 4.07
N ALA A 21 7.34 -0.58 4.43
CA ALA A 21 8.53 -0.44 3.58
C ALA A 21 9.18 -1.80 3.27
N GLU A 22 9.27 -2.71 4.23
CA GLU A 22 9.81 -4.05 4.05
C GLU A 22 8.96 -4.87 3.06
N ILE A 23 7.62 -4.83 3.19
CA ILE A 23 6.71 -5.50 2.25
C ILE A 23 6.87 -4.92 0.84
N ASN A 24 6.99 -3.60 0.73
CA ASN A 24 7.18 -2.91 -0.53
C ASN A 24 8.52 -3.28 -1.19
N ALA A 25 9.61 -3.28 -0.41
CA ALA A 25 10.93 -3.66 -0.88
C ALA A 25 10.97 -5.12 -1.33
N CYS A 26 10.34 -6.04 -0.58
CA CYS A 26 10.21 -7.44 -0.98
C CYS A 26 9.49 -7.58 -2.32
N SER A 27 8.35 -6.90 -2.47
CA SER A 27 7.55 -6.97 -3.68
C SER A 27 8.32 -6.44 -4.89
N LEU A 28 8.99 -5.31 -4.74
CA LEU A 28 9.82 -4.73 -5.81
C LEU A 28 11.03 -5.63 -6.14
N ALA A 29 11.67 -6.24 -5.15
CA ALA A 29 12.78 -7.18 -5.36
C ALA A 29 12.32 -8.42 -6.16
N LEU A 30 11.13 -8.96 -5.87
CA LEU A 30 10.58 -10.10 -6.61
C LEU A 30 10.24 -9.75 -8.06
N VAL A 31 9.72 -8.55 -8.30
CA VAL A 31 9.48 -8.04 -9.66
C VAL A 31 10.80 -7.88 -10.42
N ASN A 32 11.81 -7.24 -9.79
CA ASN A 32 13.14 -7.06 -10.38
C ASN A 32 13.85 -8.39 -10.68
N ALA A 33 13.65 -9.41 -9.85
CA ALA A 33 14.19 -10.74 -10.07
C ALA A 33 13.51 -11.49 -11.23
N GLY A 34 12.46 -10.91 -11.85
CA GLY A 34 11.70 -11.57 -12.91
C GLY A 34 10.96 -12.82 -12.43
N SER A 35 10.46 -12.81 -11.18
CA SER A 35 9.75 -13.96 -10.63
C SER A 35 8.46 -14.25 -11.42
N VAL A 36 8.48 -15.29 -12.26
CA VAL A 36 7.31 -15.80 -12.99
C VAL A 36 6.89 -17.14 -12.35
N PRO A 37 5.61 -17.34 -11.99
CA PRO A 37 4.46 -16.47 -12.23
C PRO A 37 3.98 -15.69 -10.98
N MET A 38 4.03 -14.36 -11.02
CA MET A 38 3.39 -13.51 -10.01
C MET A 38 1.93 -13.19 -10.37
N ARG A 39 1.03 -13.19 -9.38
CA ARG A 39 -0.38 -12.77 -9.57
C ARG A 39 -0.57 -11.24 -9.64
N GLY A 40 0.43 -10.49 -9.16
CA GLY A 40 0.37 -9.05 -8.98
C GLY A 40 1.47 -8.57 -8.04
N VAL A 41 1.43 -7.29 -7.69
CA VAL A 41 2.37 -6.60 -6.81
C VAL A 41 1.67 -6.24 -5.51
N VAL A 42 2.28 -6.54 -4.36
CA VAL A 42 1.74 -6.11 -3.07
C VAL A 42 2.34 -4.76 -2.71
N CYS A 43 1.48 -3.79 -2.39
CA CYS A 43 1.87 -2.49 -1.89
C CYS A 43 1.28 -2.29 -0.50
N ALA A 44 2.12 -1.96 0.46
CA ALA A 44 1.75 -1.74 1.83
C ALA A 44 1.92 -0.27 2.24
N VAL A 45 1.04 0.18 3.12
CA VAL A 45 1.04 1.53 3.71
C VAL A 45 0.57 1.51 5.14
N VAL A 46 0.97 2.53 5.90
CA VAL A 46 0.50 2.74 7.27
C VAL A 46 -0.51 3.86 7.31
N VAL A 47 -1.60 3.64 8.05
CA VAL A 47 -2.59 4.64 8.40
C VAL A 47 -2.57 4.83 9.91
N GLY A 48 -2.20 6.03 10.36
CA GLY A 48 -2.32 6.46 11.73
C GLY A 48 -3.75 6.83 12.08
N LEU A 49 -4.13 6.60 13.33
CA LEU A 49 -5.35 7.08 13.93
C LEU A 49 -5.01 8.03 15.07
N ARG A 50 -5.63 9.21 15.04
CA ARG A 50 -5.65 10.17 16.13
C ARG A 50 -7.08 10.44 16.55
N LEU A 51 -7.34 10.39 17.84
CA LEU A 51 -8.60 10.70 18.50
C LEU A 51 -8.44 12.06 19.18
N ASP A 52 -9.29 13.01 18.80
CA ASP A 52 -9.35 14.34 19.42
C ASP A 52 -10.78 14.59 19.92
N GLY A 53 -11.04 14.17 21.16
CA GLY A 53 -12.39 14.09 21.72
C GLY A 53 -13.27 13.14 20.90
N ASP A 54 -14.35 13.68 20.33
CA ASP A 54 -15.28 12.92 19.46
C ASP A 54 -14.79 12.83 18.00
N GLN A 55 -13.73 13.55 17.63
CA GLN A 55 -13.20 13.53 16.27
C GLN A 55 -12.20 12.38 16.07
N THR A 56 -12.38 11.65 14.98
CA THR A 56 -11.48 10.57 14.55
C THR A 56 -10.77 11.06 13.29
N GLN A 57 -9.46 11.20 13.35
CA GLN A 57 -8.62 11.60 12.22
C GLN A 57 -7.74 10.43 11.77
N PHE A 58 -7.80 10.12 10.46
CA PHE A 58 -6.89 9.17 9.83
C PHE A 58 -5.78 9.91 9.09
N ILE A 59 -4.54 9.48 9.30
CA ILE A 59 -3.34 10.11 8.73
C ILE A 59 -2.60 9.05 7.93
N LEU A 60 -2.32 9.31 6.65
CA LEU A 60 -1.54 8.40 5.81
C LEU A 60 -0.04 8.62 6.09
N ASP A 61 0.69 7.53 6.25
CA ASP A 61 2.15 7.50 6.47
C ASP A 61 2.64 8.52 7.52
N PRO A 62 2.21 8.39 8.78
CA PRO A 62 2.53 9.36 9.82
C PRO A 62 4.02 9.34 10.18
N GLU A 63 4.65 10.52 10.26
CA GLU A 63 6.06 10.65 10.64
C GLU A 63 6.31 10.38 12.13
N ASP A 64 5.41 10.84 13.00
CA ASP A 64 5.51 10.67 14.45
C ASP A 64 4.36 9.82 15.00
N GLU A 65 4.67 8.55 15.26
CA GLU A 65 3.71 7.60 15.82
C GLU A 65 3.35 7.88 17.27
N LYS A 66 4.14 8.70 17.99
CA LYS A 66 3.88 9.02 19.40
C LYS A 66 2.69 9.94 19.58
N LEU A 67 2.29 10.65 18.53
CA LEU A 67 1.13 11.55 18.51
C LEU A 67 -0.17 10.85 18.12
N LEU A 68 -0.13 9.53 17.96
CA LEU A 68 -1.25 8.70 17.51
C LEU A 68 -1.77 7.84 18.65
N ASP A 69 -3.06 7.52 18.57
CA ASP A 69 -3.70 6.53 19.44
C ASP A 69 -3.53 5.11 18.88
N GLY A 70 -3.24 4.98 17.59
CA GLY A 70 -2.87 3.71 16.98
C GLY A 70 -2.44 3.83 15.53
N THR A 71 -1.91 2.73 14.99
CA THR A 71 -1.53 2.59 13.59
C THR A 71 -2.12 1.31 13.00
N PHE A 72 -2.39 1.37 11.71
CA PHE A 72 -2.89 0.26 10.91
C PHE A 72 -1.99 0.10 9.70
N CYS A 73 -1.30 -1.03 9.57
CA CYS A 73 -0.55 -1.36 8.37
C CYS A 73 -1.46 -2.19 7.46
N PHE A 74 -1.70 -1.70 6.25
CA PHE A 74 -2.46 -2.40 5.22
C PHE A 74 -1.53 -2.87 4.12
N ALA A 75 -1.69 -4.10 3.65
CA ALA A 75 -1.06 -4.59 2.43
C ALA A 75 -2.14 -4.90 1.40
N LEU A 76 -2.00 -4.29 0.22
CA LEU A 76 -2.94 -4.38 -0.89
C LEU A 76 -2.28 -5.06 -2.09
N LEU A 77 -2.93 -6.08 -2.65
CA LEU A 77 -2.49 -6.73 -3.88
C LEU A 77 -3.09 -6.00 -5.09
N PHE A 78 -2.21 -5.46 -5.93
CA PHE A 78 -2.51 -4.88 -7.24
C PHE A 78 -2.21 -5.93 -8.32
N GLY A 79 -3.24 -6.47 -8.96
CA GLY A 79 -3.06 -7.57 -9.90
C GLY A 79 -4.28 -7.88 -10.75
N ILE A 80 -4.20 -8.97 -11.49
CA ILE A 80 -5.29 -9.46 -12.33
C ILE A 80 -6.28 -10.20 -11.42
N THR A 81 -7.19 -9.47 -10.79
CA THR A 81 -8.45 -10.08 -10.34
C THR A 81 -9.36 -10.24 -11.57
N SER A 82 -10.27 -11.21 -11.56
CA SER A 82 -11.08 -11.66 -12.71
C SER A 82 -12.09 -10.65 -13.29
N GLY A 83 -11.77 -9.35 -13.30
CA GLY A 83 -12.58 -8.26 -13.85
C GLY A 83 -11.73 -7.35 -14.72
N SER A 84 -12.35 -6.76 -15.75
CA SER A 84 -11.70 -6.03 -16.84
C SER A 84 -10.65 -5.01 -16.37
N LEU A 85 -9.55 -4.89 -17.14
CA LEU A 85 -8.57 -3.80 -17.08
C LEU A 85 -9.19 -2.46 -17.52
N GLN A 86 -10.25 -2.00 -16.84
CA GLN A 86 -10.81 -0.67 -17.04
C GLN A 86 -10.05 0.31 -16.13
N GLY A 87 -8.99 0.91 -16.68
CA GLY A 87 -8.25 2.00 -16.04
C GLY A 87 -6.73 1.82 -16.04
N LYS A 88 -6.00 2.93 -15.83
CA LYS A 88 -4.52 2.97 -15.77
C LYS A 88 -3.93 2.28 -14.52
N ILE A 89 -4.77 1.91 -13.55
CA ILE A 89 -4.41 1.29 -12.26
C ILE A 89 -5.20 -0.03 -12.14
N PRO A 90 -4.56 -1.17 -11.85
CA PRO A 90 -5.26 -2.44 -11.68
C PRO A 90 -6.11 -2.44 -10.40
N PRO A 91 -7.16 -3.27 -10.34
CA PRO A 91 -7.94 -3.45 -9.13
C PRO A 91 -7.04 -3.90 -7.97
N SER A 92 -7.34 -3.40 -6.76
CA SER A 92 -6.59 -3.68 -5.55
C SER A 92 -7.46 -4.38 -4.50
N GLU A 93 -6.95 -5.45 -3.87
CA GLU A 93 -7.60 -6.12 -2.74
C GLU A 93 -6.73 -6.06 -1.47
N VAL A 94 -7.33 -5.89 -0.29
CA VAL A 94 -6.59 -5.98 0.98
C VAL A 94 -6.29 -7.44 1.25
N VAL A 95 -5.01 -7.81 1.29
CA VAL A 95 -4.57 -9.20 1.54
C VAL A 95 -4.07 -9.40 2.97
N TRP A 96 -3.69 -8.31 3.64
CA TRP A 96 -3.24 -8.36 5.03
C TRP A 96 -3.46 -7.01 5.71
N MET A 97 -3.75 -7.06 7.01
CA MET A 97 -3.87 -5.90 7.87
C MET A 97 -3.31 -6.25 9.25
N SER A 98 -2.56 -5.32 9.84
CA SER A 98 -2.17 -5.37 11.24
C SER A 98 -2.50 -4.05 11.91
N SER A 99 -2.90 -4.11 13.17
CA SER A 99 -3.14 -2.94 14.00
C SER A 99 -2.21 -2.93 15.20
N ARG A 100 -1.81 -1.73 15.61
CA ARG A 100 -1.10 -1.47 16.85
C ARG A 100 -1.80 -0.33 17.55
N THR A 101 -2.07 -0.50 18.84
CA THR A 101 -2.64 0.56 19.68
C THR A 101 -1.53 1.15 20.53
N TYR A 102 -1.65 2.45 20.76
CA TYR A 102 -0.80 3.20 21.67
C TYR A 102 -1.60 3.54 22.93
N ASN A 103 -0.90 3.75 24.04
CA ASN A 103 -1.49 4.13 25.33
C ASN A 103 -2.47 3.11 25.96
N GLY A 104 -2.49 1.87 25.47
CA GLY A 104 -3.27 0.77 26.06
C GLY A 104 -4.79 0.89 25.89
N ILE A 105 -5.27 1.88 25.13
CA ILE A 105 -6.70 2.05 24.83
C ILE A 105 -7.06 1.12 23.65
N PRO A 106 -7.99 0.18 23.82
CA PRO A 106 -8.48 -0.64 22.72
C PRO A 106 -9.19 0.27 21.71
N ILE A 107 -8.63 0.39 20.50
CA ILE A 107 -9.30 1.11 19.42
C ILE A 107 -10.39 0.20 18.86
N SER A 108 -11.64 0.56 19.16
CA SER A 108 -12.80 0.02 18.47
C SER A 108 -12.86 0.65 17.06
N LEU A 109 -12.49 -0.14 16.07
CA LEU A 109 -12.65 0.25 14.67
C LEU A 109 -13.99 -0.29 14.18
N ASP A 110 -15.03 0.55 14.24
CA ASP A 110 -16.31 0.23 13.65
C ASP A 110 -16.19 0.01 12.12
N THR A 111 -17.20 -0.60 11.51
CA THR A 111 -17.22 -0.92 10.07
C THR A 111 -17.00 0.33 9.20
N HIS A 112 -17.51 1.48 9.64
CA HIS A 112 -17.41 2.74 8.89
C HIS A 112 -15.98 3.30 8.94
N LYS A 113 -15.37 3.34 10.13
CA LYS A 113 -13.98 3.72 10.38
C LYS A 113 -13.01 2.80 9.64
N LEU A 114 -13.25 1.49 9.66
CA LEU A 114 -12.45 0.53 8.92
C LEU A 114 -12.54 0.79 7.40
N LYS A 115 -13.74 1.09 6.89
CA LYS A 115 -13.93 1.45 5.49
C LYS A 115 -13.16 2.72 5.13
N LEU A 116 -13.25 3.78 5.94
CA LEU A 116 -12.53 5.03 5.73
C LEU A 116 -11.01 4.84 5.75
N ALA A 117 -10.49 4.12 6.73
CA ALA A 117 -9.07 3.79 6.83
C ALA A 117 -8.60 2.97 5.61
N THR A 118 -9.42 2.01 5.16
CA THR A 118 -9.13 1.19 3.98
C THR A 118 -9.13 2.02 2.70
N GLU A 119 -10.06 2.96 2.53
CA GLU A 119 -10.06 3.87 1.37
C GLU A 119 -8.81 4.77 1.36
N LEU A 120 -8.41 5.29 2.53
CA LEU A 120 -7.20 6.08 2.65
C LEU A 120 -5.95 5.24 2.34
N ALA A 121 -5.88 4.03 2.89
CA ALA A 121 -4.81 3.08 2.61
C ALA A 121 -4.75 2.72 1.12
N ARG A 122 -5.90 2.53 0.46
CA ARG A 122 -5.95 2.23 -0.97
C ARG A 122 -5.35 3.35 -1.81
N LYS A 123 -5.66 4.61 -1.48
CA LYS A 123 -5.05 5.78 -2.16
C LYS A 123 -3.54 5.80 -1.99
N GLY A 124 -3.06 5.60 -0.76
CA GLY A 124 -1.62 5.55 -0.49
C GLY A 124 -0.91 4.40 -1.20
N ALA A 125 -1.46 3.20 -1.13
CA ALA A 125 -0.87 2.02 -1.77
C ALA A 125 -0.89 2.12 -3.30
N THR A 126 -1.89 2.81 -3.87
CA THR A 126 -1.93 3.12 -5.31
C THR A 126 -0.74 4.01 -5.70
N GLU A 127 -0.41 5.02 -4.89
CA GLU A 127 0.75 5.88 -5.13
C GLU A 127 2.05 5.08 -5.07
N VAL A 128 2.20 4.20 -4.09
CA VAL A 128 3.35 3.29 -3.98
C VAL A 128 3.45 2.41 -5.23
N TRP A 129 2.34 1.84 -5.68
CA TRP A 129 2.30 1.01 -6.89
C TRP A 129 2.74 1.77 -8.14
N LEU A 130 2.25 3.00 -8.32
CA LEU A 130 2.65 3.87 -9.43
C LEU A 130 4.16 4.13 -9.42
N ARG A 131 4.72 4.43 -8.25
CA ARG A 131 6.16 4.69 -8.07
C ARG A 131 7.01 3.45 -8.30
N MET A 132 6.54 2.27 -7.88
CA MET A 132 7.20 1.01 -8.21
C MET A 132 7.23 0.78 -9.73
N ARG A 133 6.11 1.00 -10.42
CA ARG A 133 6.03 0.86 -11.89
C ARG A 133 6.97 1.82 -12.62
N GLU A 134 7.00 3.08 -12.19
CA GLU A 134 7.91 4.09 -12.74
C GLU A 134 9.38 3.68 -12.55
N SER A 135 9.73 3.16 -11.36
CA SER A 135 11.10 2.70 -11.04
C SER A 135 11.57 1.54 -11.92
N LEU A 136 10.65 0.75 -12.46
CA LEU A 136 10.93 -0.38 -13.35
C LEU A 136 11.05 0.03 -14.83
N GLY A 137 11.02 1.33 -15.13
CA GLY A 137 11.03 1.84 -16.50
C GLY A 137 9.66 1.73 -17.20
N GLY A 138 8.59 1.43 -16.46
CA GLY A 138 7.23 1.54 -16.96
C GLY A 138 6.87 3.01 -17.11
N SER A 139 7.12 3.60 -18.28
CA SER A 139 6.62 4.94 -18.55
C SER A 139 5.08 4.94 -18.48
N PRO A 140 4.45 5.99 -17.95
CA PRO A 140 3.01 6.19 -18.12
C PRO A 140 2.61 6.53 -19.57
N SER A 141 3.51 6.44 -20.55
CA SER A 141 3.41 7.10 -21.87
C SER A 141 3.37 6.17 -23.09
N ALA A 142 3.10 4.87 -22.94
CA ALA A 142 3.04 3.96 -24.10
C ALA A 142 1.66 3.87 -24.79
N PHE A 143 0.69 4.74 -24.47
CA PHE A 143 -0.65 4.71 -25.07
C PHE A 143 -1.27 6.09 -25.39
N ASP A 144 -0.50 7.18 -25.38
CA ASP A 144 -1.01 8.53 -25.69
C ASP A 144 -0.94 8.89 -27.19
N HIS A 145 -1.19 7.93 -28.10
CA HIS A 145 -1.47 8.22 -29.51
C HIS A 145 -2.95 7.98 -29.81
N GLU A 146 -3.81 8.83 -29.27
CA GLU A 146 -5.01 9.25 -30.00
C GLU A 146 -4.69 10.62 -30.61
N GLU A 147 -4.30 10.63 -31.89
CA GLU A 147 -4.34 11.87 -32.66
C GLU A 147 -5.80 12.34 -32.73
N PRO A 148 -6.11 13.60 -32.41
CA PRO A 148 -7.42 14.15 -32.68
C PRO A 148 -7.60 14.24 -34.20
N MET A 149 -8.58 13.50 -34.71
CA MET A 149 -9.07 13.63 -36.07
C MET A 149 -9.53 15.08 -36.28
N GLU A 150 -8.78 15.85 -37.06
CA GLU A 150 -9.18 17.19 -37.49
C GLU A 150 -10.52 17.10 -38.25
N VAL A 151 -11.43 18.01 -37.89
CA VAL A 151 -12.80 18.14 -38.42
C VAL A 151 -12.78 18.79 -39.80
#